data_AF-A0A968E5C4-F1
#
_entry.id   AF-A0A968E5C4-F1
#
_cell.length_a   1.000
_cell.length_b   1.000
_cell.length_c   1.000
_cell.angle_alpha   90.00
_cell.angle_beta   90.00
_cell.angle_gamma   90.00
#
_symmetry.space_group_name_H-M   'P 1'
#
loop_
_entity.id
_entity.type
_entity.pdbx_description
1 polymer ?
#
loop_
_entity_poly.entity_id
_entity_poly.type
_entity_poly.pdbx_seq_one_letter_code
_entity_poly.pdbx_strand_id
1 'polypeptide(L)'
;RPSPWRHLAYFAVGLYGGAFQAGVGLLLVLVLQRSGLDLLRANVLKVAVNFSFTALALPVFIWNDRVAWIPALALGAGYALGGEIGARLTIGKGERVLKPA
;
A
#
# COMPACT_ATOMS: atom_id res chain seq x y z
N ARG A 1 16.31 -15.85 12.62
CA ARG A 1 17.58 -15.48 11.94
C ARG A 1 17.20 -14.68 10.70
N PRO A 2 17.61 -13.39 10.56
CA PRO A 2 17.33 -12.64 9.34
C PRO A 2 18.05 -13.34 8.18
N SER A 3 17.26 -13.90 7.27
CA SER A 3 17.79 -14.51 6.06
C SER A 3 18.08 -13.41 5.03
N PRO A 4 19.26 -13.40 4.39
CA PRO A 4 19.64 -12.37 3.43
C PRO A 4 18.67 -12.24 2.24
N TRP A 5 17.93 -13.30 1.90
CA TRP A 5 16.92 -13.25 0.83
C TRP A 5 15.80 -12.24 1.12
N ARG A 6 15.47 -11.99 2.40
CA ARG A 6 14.39 -11.08 2.79
C ARG A 6 14.72 -9.64 2.41
N HIS A 7 15.94 -9.21 2.70
CA HIS A 7 16.41 -7.87 2.36
C HIS A 7 16.41 -7.65 0.84
N LEU A 8 16.87 -8.65 0.08
CA LEU A 8 16.84 -8.60 -1.38
C LEU A 8 15.40 -8.51 -1.92
N ALA A 9 14.48 -9.30 -1.36
CA ALA A 9 13.06 -9.26 -1.75
C ALA A 9 12.42 -7.90 -1.45
N TYR A 10 12.64 -7.31 -0.27
CA TYR A 10 12.13 -5.97 0.06
C TYR A 10 12.73 -4.89 -0.84
N PHE A 11 14.03 -4.98 -1.16
CA PHE A 11 14.68 -4.05 -2.07
C PHE A 11 14.11 -4.15 -3.50
N ALA A 12 13.94 -5.36 -4.02
CA ALA A 12 13.35 -5.58 -5.35
C ALA A 12 11.89 -5.08 -5.43
N VAL A 13 11.09 -5.35 -4.40
CA VAL A 13 9.71 -4.83 -4.30
C VAL A 13 9.70 -3.30 -4.21
N GLY A 14 10.66 -2.70 -3.50
CA GLY A 14 10.81 -1.25 -3.42
C GLY A 14 11.13 -0.62 -4.78
N LEU A 15 12.08 -1.19 -5.51
CA LEU A 15 12.44 -0.78 -6.88
C LEU A 15 11.25 -0.89 -7.84
N TYR A 16 10.58 -2.04 -7.84
CA TYR A 16 9.38 -2.26 -8.65
C TYR A 16 8.25 -1.30 -8.28
N GLY A 17 8.04 -1.07 -6.98
CA GLY A 17 7.04 -0.16 -6.45
C GLY A 17 7.25 1.28 -6.87
N GLY A 18 8.50 1.76 -6.83
CA GLY A 18 8.85 3.12 -7.24
C GLY A 18 8.77 3.33 -8.76
N ALA A 19 9.09 2.31 -9.56
CA ALA A 19 9.09 2.42 -11.02
C ALA A 19 7.70 2.23 -11.65
N PHE A 20 7.00 1.16 -11.27
CA PHE A 20 5.75 0.75 -11.90
C PHE A 20 4.53 1.06 -11.05
N GLN A 21 4.64 0.93 -9.72
CA GLN A 21 3.60 1.06 -8.69
C GLN A 21 2.37 0.14 -8.84
N ALA A 22 1.94 -0.18 -10.06
CA ALA A 22 0.85 -1.09 -10.38
C ALA A 22 1.11 -2.50 -9.80
N GLY A 23 0.19 -2.98 -8.96
CA GLY A 23 0.25 -4.32 -8.37
C GLY A 23 1.28 -4.50 -7.24
N VAL A 24 2.07 -3.48 -6.90
CA VAL A 24 3.11 -3.59 -5.84
C VAL A 24 2.53 -3.98 -4.49
N GLY A 25 1.31 -3.51 -4.19
CA GLY A 25 0.66 -3.82 -2.92
C GLY A 25 0.42 -5.31 -2.69
N LEU A 26 0.16 -6.08 -3.75
CA LEU A 26 -0.03 -7.52 -3.66
C LEU A 26 1.31 -8.24 -3.43
N LEU A 27 2.35 -7.83 -4.16
CA LEU A 27 3.71 -8.33 -3.98
C LEU A 27 4.22 -8.08 -2.56
N LEU A 28 3.98 -6.88 -2.03
CA LEU A 28 4.40 -6.49 -0.70
C LEU A 28 3.70 -7.32 0.38
N VAL A 29 2.39 -7.53 0.28
CA VAL A 29 1.65 -8.42 1.20
C VAL A 29 2.18 -9.85 1.13
N LEU A 30 2.51 -10.36 -0.06
CA LEU A 30 3.04 -11.71 -0.24
C LEU A 30 4.41 -11.88 0.43
N VAL A 31 5.32 -10.91 0.26
CA VAL A 31 6.65 -10.92 0.89
C VAL A 31 6.57 -10.75 2.41
N LEU A 32 5.66 -9.89 2.89
CA LEU A 32 5.43 -9.67 4.32
C LEU A 32 4.85 -10.93 5.00
N GLN A 33 3.88 -11.60 4.37
CA GLN A 33 3.35 -12.87 4.87
C GLN A 33 4.42 -13.97 4.89
N ARG A 34 5.24 -14.10 3.84
CA ARG A 34 6.39 -15.02 3.80
C ARG A 34 7.44 -14.71 4.88
N SER A 35 7.43 -13.52 5.43
CA SER A 35 8.31 -13.11 6.54
C SER A 35 7.74 -13.45 7.92
N GLY A 36 6.50 -13.95 8.00
CA GLY A 36 5.82 -14.34 9.23
C GLY A 36 4.86 -13.29 9.79
N LEU A 37 4.49 -12.26 9.00
CA LEU A 37 3.48 -11.28 9.41
C LEU A 37 2.07 -11.77 9.06
N ASP A 38 1.14 -11.61 9.99
CA ASP A 38 -0.28 -11.86 9.73
C ASP A 38 -0.81 -10.91 8.65
N LEU A 39 -1.82 -11.35 7.91
CA LEU A 39 -2.42 -10.60 6.81
C LEU A 39 -2.85 -9.18 7.21
N LEU A 40 -3.33 -9.00 8.45
CA LEU A 40 -3.69 -7.69 8.99
C LEU A 40 -2.46 -6.77 9.07
N ARG A 41 -1.38 -7.23 9.72
CA ARG A 41 -0.13 -6.46 9.87
C ARG A 41 0.50 -6.17 8.51
N ALA A 42 0.48 -7.15 7.62
CA ALA A 42 0.96 -6.99 6.25
C ALA A 42 0.17 -5.92 5.47
N ASN A 43 -1.16 -5.89 5.62
CA ASN A 43 -2.00 -4.87 5.00
C ASN A 43 -1.76 -3.46 5.56
N VAL A 44 -1.59 -3.33 6.88
CA VAL A 44 -1.25 -2.04 7.50
C VAL A 44 0.07 -1.52 6.94
N LEU A 45 1.11 -2.37 6.91
CA LEU A 45 2.40 -1.98 6.36
C LEU A 45 2.32 -1.64 4.87
N LYS A 46 1.53 -2.39 4.10
CA LYS A 46 1.29 -2.11 2.68
C LYS A 46 0.73 -0.72 2.46
N VAL A 47 -0.29 -0.33 3.23
CA VAL A 47 -0.90 1.00 3.12
C VAL A 47 0.11 2.09 3.50
N ALA A 48 0.86 1.90 4.58
CA ALA A 48 1.90 2.84 5.01
C ALA A 48 2.98 3.05 3.93
N VAL A 49 3.51 1.96 3.36
CA VAL A 49 4.50 2.03 2.28
C VAL A 49 3.93 2.70 1.03
N ASN A 50 2.70 2.37 0.64
CA ASN A 50 2.07 3.01 -0.52
C ASN A 50 1.84 4.51 -0.30
N PHE A 51 1.46 4.91 0.92
CA PHE A 51 1.35 6.32 1.29
C PHE A 51 2.70 7.02 1.18
N SER A 52 3.79 6.43 1.68
CA SER A 52 5.13 6.99 1.55
C SER A 52 5.55 7.17 0.08
N PHE A 53 5.30 6.19 -0.78
CA PHE A 53 5.61 6.32 -2.21
C PHE A 53 4.85 7.47 -2.85
N THR A 54 3.53 7.54 -2.63
CA THR A 54 2.71 8.58 -3.23
C THR A 54 3.03 9.96 -2.65
N ALA A 55 3.35 10.07 -1.36
CA ALA A 55 3.74 11.32 -0.72
C ALA A 55 5.06 11.87 -1.28
N LEU A 56 6.01 11.00 -1.63
CA LEU A 56 7.27 11.39 -2.27
C LEU A 56 7.09 11.69 -3.77
N ALA A 57 6.23 10.94 -4.45
CA ALA A 57 5.96 11.13 -5.87
C ALA A 57 5.19 12.44 -6.15
N LEU A 58 4.19 12.77 -5.32
CA LEU A 58 3.27 13.88 -5.57
C LEU A 58 3.98 15.23 -5.81
N PRO A 59 4.94 15.69 -4.98
CA PRO A 59 5.68 16.93 -5.24
C PRO A 59 6.42 16.92 -6.57
N VAL A 60 7.00 15.77 -6.97
CA VAL A 60 7.70 15.62 -8.25
C VAL A 60 6.73 15.78 -9.41
N PHE A 61 5.54 15.17 -9.35
CA PHE A 61 4.53 15.32 -10.40
C PHE A 61 3.96 16.74 -10.47
N ILE A 62 3.80 17.41 -9.32
CA ILE A 62 3.39 18.83 -9.26
C ILE A 62 4.44 19.71 -9.93
N TRP A 63 5.73 19.54 -9.59
CA TRP A 63 6.82 20.33 -10.19
C TRP A 63 6.86 20.21 -11.72
N ASN A 64 6.56 19.02 -12.24
CA ASN A 64 6.59 18.77 -13.69
C ASN A 64 5.29 19.15 -14.42
N ASP A 65 4.32 19.79 -13.75
CA ASP A 65 2.99 20.11 -14.31
C ASP A 65 2.25 18.90 -14.90
N ARG A 66 2.49 17.71 -14.35
CA ARG A 66 1.89 16.44 -14.80
C ARG A 66 0.67 16.03 -13.97
N VAL A 67 0.04 16.99 -13.28
CA VAL A 67 -1.11 16.74 -12.41
C VAL A 67 -2.38 17.31 -13.05
N ALA A 68 -3.27 16.41 -13.44
CA ALA A 68 -4.64 16.79 -13.79
C ALA A 68 -5.45 16.99 -12.50
N TRP A 69 -5.62 18.25 -12.09
CA TRP A 69 -6.18 18.60 -10.78
C TRP A 69 -7.60 18.11 -10.54
N ILE A 70 -8.49 18.20 -11.55
CA ILE A 70 -9.88 17.74 -11.42
C ILE A 70 -9.94 16.23 -11.09
N PRO A 71 -9.37 15.31 -11.91
CA PRO A 71 -9.37 13.90 -11.57
C PRO A 71 -8.52 13.59 -10.32
N ALA A 72 -7.45 14.34 -10.04
CA ALA A 72 -6.65 14.15 -8.82
C ALA A 72 -7.46 14.40 -7.54
N LEU A 73 -8.23 15.49 -7.50
CA LEU A 73 -9.10 15.80 -6.36
C LEU A 73 -10.25 14.80 -6.22
N ALA A 74 -10.88 14.42 -7.35
CA ALA A 74 -11.93 13.41 -7.35
C ALA A 74 -11.42 12.06 -6.82
N LEU A 75 -10.24 11.62 -7.29
CA LEU A 75 -9.58 10.41 -6.81
C LEU A 75 -9.21 10.54 -5.33
N GLY A 76 -8.59 11.65 -4.92
CA GLY A 76 -8.20 11.88 -3.52
C GLY A 76 -9.39 11.80 -2.56
N ALA A 77 -10.51 12.45 -2.92
CA ALA A 77 -11.75 12.37 -2.15
C ALA A 77 -12.31 10.93 -2.12
N GLY A 78 -12.32 10.24 -3.26
CA GLY A 78 -12.74 8.83 -3.33
C GLY A 78 -11.89 7.90 -2.47
N TYR A 79 -10.56 8.07 -2.48
CA TYR A 79 -9.63 7.33 -1.65
C TYR A 79 -9.87 7.59 -0.15
N ALA A 80 -10.08 8.85 0.23
CA ALA A 80 -10.33 9.23 1.63
C ALA A 80 -11.66 8.65 2.14
N LEU A 81 -12.75 8.82 1.37
CA LEU A 81 -14.07 8.30 1.71
C LEU A 81 -14.08 6.77 1.75
N GLY A 82 -13.49 6.12 0.74
CA GLY A 82 -13.38 4.66 0.68
C GLY A 82 -12.53 4.10 1.83
N GLY A 83 -11.44 4.78 2.19
CA GLY A 83 -10.60 4.42 3.33
C GLY A 83 -11.35 4.50 4.66
N GLU A 84 -12.06 5.60 4.89
CA GLU A 84 -12.85 5.82 6.12
C GLU A 84 -13.99 4.80 6.25
N ILE A 85 -14.79 4.60 5.19
CA ILE A 85 -15.89 3.63 5.18
C ILE A 85 -15.33 2.21 5.35
N GLY A 86 -14.25 1.87 4.62
CA GLY A 86 -13.61 0.57 4.71
C GLY A 86 -13.05 0.26 6.10
N ALA A 87 -12.41 1.24 6.74
CA ALA A 87 -11.93 1.12 8.11
C ALA A 87 -13.08 0.89 9.10
N ARG A 88 -14.16 1.69 9.01
CA ARG A 88 -15.35 1.54 9.88
C ARG A 88 -16.03 0.19 9.72
N LEU A 89 -16.18 -0.30 8.49
CA LEU A 89 -16.76 -1.62 8.22
C LEU A 89 -15.89 -2.76 8.77
N THR A 90 -14.56 -2.62 8.70
CA THR A 90 -13.63 -3.64 9.19
C THR A 90 -13.65 -3.72 10.73
N ILE A 91 -13.72 -2.57 11.41
CA ILE A 91 -13.82 -2.51 12.87
C ILE A 91 -15.19 -3.01 13.35
N GLY A 92 -16.28 -2.64 12.67
CA GLY A 92 -17.64 -3.03 13.03
C GLY A 92 -18.00 -4.50 12.80
N LYS A 93 -17.28 -5.21 11.92
CA LYS A 93 -17.53 -6.64 11.60
C LYS A 93 -16.58 -7.63 12.29
N GLY A 94 -15.75 -7.15 13.23
CA GLY A 94 -14.96 -7.94 14.19
C GLY A 94 -14.39 -9.27 13.68
N GLU A 95 -13.14 -9.26 13.21
CA GLU A 95 -12.24 -10.41 12.92
C GLU A 95 -12.75 -11.58 12.03
N ARG A 96 -14.06 -11.80 11.87
CA ARG A 96 -14.65 -12.94 11.14
C ARG A 96 -14.44 -12.87 9.63
N VAL A 97 -14.17 -11.68 9.08
CA VAL A 97 -13.95 -11.47 7.64
C VAL A 97 -12.46 -11.66 7.26
N LEU A 98 -11.54 -11.65 8.22
CA LEU A 98 -10.09 -11.70 8.00
C LEU A 98 -9.48 -13.10 8.26
N LYS A 99 -10.28 -14.17 8.20
CA LYS A 99 -9.73 -15.53 8.16
C LYS A 99 -9.31 -15.87 6.72
N PRO A 100 -8.03 -16.17 6.46
CA PRO A 100 -7.70 -17.01 5.32
C PRO A 100 -8.35 -18.37 5.56
N ALA A 101 -9.08 -18.86 4.57
CA ALA A 101 -9.48 -20.27 4.53
C ALA A 101 -8.24 -21.17 4.45
#